data_AF-A0A6G7SPJ4-F1
#
_entry.id   AF-A0A6G7SPJ4-F1
#
_cell.length_a   1.000
_cell.length_b   1.000
_cell.length_c   1.000
_cell.angle_alpha   90.00
_cell.angle_beta   90.00
_cell.angle_gamma   90.00
#
_symmetry.space_group_name_H-M   'P 1'
#
loop_
_entity.id
_entity.type
_entity.pdbx_description
1 polymer ?
#
loop_
_entity_poly.entity_id
_entity_poly.type
_entity_poly.pdbx_seq_one_letter_code
_entity_poly.pdbx_strand_id
1 'polypeptide(L)'
;MTALNNAGQIAGSGEAVKDEESWSAGLVWPARSGAAAVPLQRFWPAGVPYDFWYPRDIDRAGRIVGTRDVTRLDTLTPTQWLPPYTNESEPGLLGEGTSGTFEAISPTTNVSVGTASDSHMVGPFPPETAPPEQAQIWPGTGPLLALPRLSPEGASQAYAVSDDQRVGGSAADAASTPRAVVWTCALRQAYQP
;
A
#
# COMPACT_ATOMS: atom_id res chain seq x y z
N MET A 1 -4.23 -10.54 -11.20
CA MET A 1 -5.45 -10.01 -10.56
C MET A 1 -5.20 -9.99 -9.07
N THR A 2 -5.38 -8.84 -8.43
CA THR A 2 -5.04 -8.67 -7.02
C THR A 2 -6.24 -8.20 -6.18
N ALA A 3 -7.19 -7.46 -6.77
CA ALA A 3 -8.36 -6.95 -6.07
C ALA A 3 -9.65 -7.03 -6.91
N LEU A 4 -10.80 -7.13 -6.24
CA LEU A 4 -12.15 -7.08 -6.81
C LEU A 4 -13.08 -6.38 -5.82
N ASN A 5 -13.83 -5.36 -6.27
CA ASN A 5 -14.87 -4.75 -5.44
C ASN A 5 -16.27 -5.29 -5.76
N ASN A 6 -17.25 -4.95 -4.92
CA ASN A 6 -18.65 -5.36 -5.08
C ASN A 6 -19.32 -4.79 -6.34
N ALA A 7 -18.74 -3.78 -6.99
CA ALA A 7 -19.21 -3.27 -8.26
C ALA A 7 -18.74 -4.13 -9.46
N GLY A 8 -17.88 -5.13 -9.24
CA GLY A 8 -17.30 -5.96 -10.28
C GLY A 8 -16.05 -5.36 -10.93
N GLN A 9 -15.49 -4.28 -10.38
CA GLN A 9 -14.23 -3.71 -10.86
C GLN A 9 -13.07 -4.53 -10.33
N ILE A 10 -12.10 -4.80 -11.20
CA ILE A 10 -10.91 -5.57 -10.87
C ILE A 10 -9.68 -4.66 -10.94
N ALA A 11 -8.74 -4.80 -10.02
CA ALA A 11 -7.44 -4.15 -10.09
C ALA A 11 -6.30 -5.18 -10.02
N GLY A 12 -5.17 -4.85 -10.63
CA GLY A 12 -3.95 -5.66 -10.54
C GLY A 12 -2.83 -5.10 -11.40
N SER A 13 -1.73 -5.84 -11.47
CA SER A 13 -0.56 -5.48 -12.27
C SER A 13 -0.60 -6.15 -13.65
N GLY A 14 0.03 -5.53 -14.62
CA GLY A 14 0.26 -6.08 -15.95
C GLY A 14 1.22 -5.22 -16.76
N GLU A 15 1.15 -5.34 -18.07
CA GLU A 15 1.89 -4.52 -19.02
C GLU A 15 0.88 -3.66 -19.79
N ALA A 16 1.20 -2.38 -19.95
CA ALA A 16 0.47 -1.46 -20.81
C ALA A 16 1.33 -1.10 -22.02
N VAL A 17 0.67 -0.84 -23.15
CA VAL A 17 1.33 -0.53 -24.42
C VAL A 17 0.72 0.74 -24.99
N LYS A 18 1.57 1.63 -25.49
CA LYS A 18 1.18 2.84 -26.21
C LYS A 18 2.20 3.11 -27.29
N ASP A 19 1.72 3.29 -28.51
CA ASP A 19 2.55 3.38 -29.70
C ASP A 19 3.44 2.12 -29.84
N GLU A 20 4.76 2.24 -29.73
CA GLU A 20 5.71 1.11 -29.77
C GLU A 20 6.38 0.85 -28.41
N GLU A 21 5.91 1.51 -27.35
CA GLU A 21 6.47 1.40 -26.01
C GLU A 21 5.58 0.57 -25.09
N SER A 22 6.18 -0.32 -24.30
CA SER A 22 5.51 -1.06 -23.24
C SER A 22 6.13 -0.75 -21.88
N TRP A 23 5.31 -0.81 -20.84
CA TRP A 23 5.74 -0.56 -19.46
C TRP A 23 4.95 -1.37 -18.45
N SER A 24 5.53 -1.62 -17.28
CA SER A 24 4.82 -2.22 -16.15
C SER A 24 3.74 -1.26 -15.66
N ALA A 25 2.52 -1.77 -15.48
CA ALA A 25 1.38 -0.94 -15.12
C ALA A 25 0.49 -1.55 -14.05
N GLY A 26 -0.04 -0.66 -13.22
CA GLY A 26 -1.27 -0.92 -12.49
C GLY A 26 -2.43 -0.81 -13.49
N LEU A 27 -3.36 -1.74 -13.45
CA LEU A 27 -4.48 -1.84 -14.36
C LEU A 27 -5.78 -1.92 -13.56
N VAL A 28 -6.82 -1.26 -14.07
CA VAL A 28 -8.20 -1.47 -13.64
C VAL A 28 -9.05 -1.95 -14.80
N TRP A 29 -9.82 -3.02 -14.56
CA TRP A 29 -10.84 -3.49 -15.48
C TRP A 29 -12.19 -2.98 -14.98
N PRO A 30 -12.89 -2.14 -15.76
CA PRO A 30 -14.25 -1.74 -15.44
C PRO A 30 -15.19 -2.96 -15.43
N ALA A 31 -16.22 -2.93 -14.59
CA ALA A 31 -17.24 -3.97 -14.51
C ALA A 31 -18.15 -4.11 -15.75
N ARG A 32 -17.85 -3.37 -16.82
CA ARG A 32 -18.65 -3.37 -18.06
C ARG A 32 -18.14 -4.46 -18.99
N SER A 33 -19.04 -5.31 -19.47
CA SER A 33 -18.72 -6.33 -20.46
C SER A 33 -18.02 -5.72 -21.67
N GLY A 34 -16.88 -6.31 -22.07
CA GLY A 34 -16.09 -5.87 -23.21
C GLY A 34 -15.27 -4.59 -22.99
N ALA A 35 -15.28 -3.99 -21.80
CA ALA A 35 -14.40 -2.87 -21.50
C ALA A 35 -12.94 -3.32 -21.41
N ALA A 36 -12.04 -2.58 -22.04
CA ALA A 36 -10.61 -2.79 -21.93
C ALA A 36 -10.11 -2.38 -20.53
N ALA A 37 -8.98 -2.98 -20.12
CA ALA A 37 -8.22 -2.52 -18.97
C ALA A 37 -7.74 -1.08 -19.21
N VAL A 38 -7.72 -0.27 -18.15
CA VAL A 38 -7.19 1.08 -18.17
C VAL A 38 -5.96 1.14 -17.26
N PRO A 39 -4.82 1.68 -17.73
CA PRO A 39 -3.67 1.96 -16.87
C PRO A 39 -4.01 2.95 -15.76
N LEU A 40 -3.48 2.71 -14.56
CA LEU A 40 -3.76 3.54 -13.37
C LEU A 40 -2.89 4.79 -13.28
N GLN A 41 -1.74 4.76 -13.93
CA GLN A 41 -0.72 5.79 -13.88
C GLN A 41 -0.61 6.51 -15.23
N ARG A 42 0.00 7.69 -15.18
CA ARG A 42 0.33 8.46 -16.38
C ARG A 42 1.33 7.70 -17.25
N PHE A 43 1.12 7.73 -18.56
CA PHE A 43 2.14 7.28 -19.52
C PHE A 43 3.38 8.19 -19.47
N TRP A 44 4.54 7.59 -19.23
CA TRP A 44 5.84 8.24 -19.34
C TRP A 44 6.54 7.76 -20.62
N PRO A 45 6.73 8.64 -21.63
CA PRO A 45 7.50 8.31 -22.82
C PRO A 45 8.92 7.85 -22.45
N ALA A 46 9.42 6.81 -23.12
CA ALA A 46 10.63 6.03 -22.83
C ALA A 46 10.58 5.14 -21.57
N GLY A 47 9.47 5.15 -20.83
CA GLY A 47 9.28 4.41 -19.58
C GLY A 47 10.26 4.84 -18.47
N VAL A 48 9.98 4.37 -17.26
CA VAL A 48 11.00 4.28 -16.21
C VAL A 48 11.23 2.78 -16.00
N PRO A 49 12.32 2.19 -16.51
CA PRO A 49 12.48 0.72 -16.61
C PRO A 49 12.58 -0.03 -15.27
N TYR A 50 12.33 0.67 -14.17
CA TYR A 50 12.45 0.18 -12.80
C TYR A 50 11.21 0.47 -11.95
N ASP A 51 10.21 1.16 -12.49
CA ASP A 51 8.95 1.43 -11.80
C ASP A 51 7.96 0.28 -12.06
N PHE A 52 7.56 -0.38 -10.98
CA PHE A 52 6.53 -1.40 -10.95
C PHE A 52 5.37 -0.95 -10.07
N TRP A 53 4.17 -1.36 -10.42
CA TRP A 53 2.95 -0.92 -9.76
C TRP A 53 2.13 -2.12 -9.34
N TYR A 54 1.84 -2.22 -8.05
CA TYR A 54 1.17 -3.34 -7.43
C TYR A 54 -0.12 -2.88 -6.73
N PRO A 55 -1.22 -2.67 -7.47
CA PRO A 55 -2.54 -2.52 -6.86
C PRO A 55 -2.85 -3.72 -5.96
N ARG A 56 -3.28 -3.46 -4.73
CA ARG A 56 -3.60 -4.48 -3.72
C ARG A 56 -5.07 -4.55 -3.39
N ASP A 57 -5.77 -3.41 -3.36
CA ASP A 57 -7.18 -3.37 -2.99
C ASP A 57 -7.94 -2.22 -3.67
N ILE A 58 -9.26 -2.37 -3.80
CA ILE A 58 -10.17 -1.40 -4.43
C ILE A 58 -11.45 -1.25 -3.62
N ASP A 59 -11.78 -0.01 -3.26
CA ASP A 59 -12.96 0.29 -2.47
C ASP A 59 -14.24 0.43 -3.33
N ARG A 60 -15.37 0.73 -2.67
CA ARG A 60 -16.66 0.90 -3.35
C ARG A 60 -16.72 2.12 -4.27
N ALA A 61 -15.96 3.18 -3.97
CA ALA A 61 -15.88 4.37 -4.80
C ALA A 61 -14.91 4.21 -5.98
N GLY A 62 -14.23 3.06 -6.09
CA GLY A 62 -13.22 2.79 -7.10
C GLY A 62 -11.87 3.41 -6.78
N ARG A 63 -11.62 3.83 -5.53
CA ARG A 63 -10.29 4.22 -5.05
C ARG A 63 -9.47 2.95 -4.89
N ILE A 64 -8.27 2.97 -5.45
CA ILE A 64 -7.37 1.82 -5.47
C ILE A 64 -6.17 2.16 -4.62
N VAL A 65 -5.70 1.21 -3.82
CA VAL A 65 -4.44 1.34 -3.08
C VAL A 65 -3.50 0.19 -3.42
N GLY A 66 -2.22 0.42 -3.22
CA GLY A 66 -1.19 -0.57 -3.44
C GLY A 66 0.20 0.01 -3.21
N THR A 67 1.16 -0.52 -3.95
CA THR A 67 2.56 -0.16 -3.79
C THR A 67 3.18 0.19 -5.13
N ARG A 68 3.90 1.31 -5.18
CA ARG A 68 4.92 1.57 -6.20
C ARG A 68 6.23 0.97 -5.74
N ASP A 69 6.88 0.22 -6.62
CA ASP A 69 8.20 -0.35 -6.38
C ASP A 69 9.18 0.22 -7.40
N VAL A 70 10.18 0.94 -6.90
CA VAL A 70 11.30 1.42 -7.68
C VAL A 70 12.48 0.47 -7.50
N THR A 71 12.49 -0.61 -8.26
CA THR A 71 13.42 -1.75 -8.09
C THR A 71 14.91 -1.36 -8.15
N ARG A 72 15.26 -0.30 -8.90
CA ARG A 72 16.65 0.23 -8.93
C ARG A 72 17.08 0.86 -7.61
N LEU A 73 16.13 1.39 -6.86
CA LEU A 73 16.33 2.04 -5.57
C LEU A 73 15.82 1.19 -4.41
N ASP A 74 15.38 -0.05 -4.66
CA ASP A 74 14.78 -0.94 -3.65
C ASP A 74 13.82 -0.21 -2.70
N THR A 75 12.99 0.65 -3.29
CA THR A 75 12.10 1.57 -2.57
C THR A 75 10.67 1.18 -2.82
N LEU A 76 9.93 0.93 -1.75
CA LEU A 76 8.50 0.70 -1.78
C LEU A 76 7.78 1.94 -1.28
N THR A 77 6.84 2.45 -2.05
CA THR A 77 6.03 3.61 -1.67
C THR A 77 4.55 3.21 -1.64
N PRO A 78 3.83 3.44 -0.53
CA PRO A 78 2.38 3.30 -0.50
C PRO A 78 1.76 4.25 -1.53
N THR A 79 0.84 3.75 -2.35
CA THR A 79 0.27 4.53 -3.45
C THR A 79 -1.24 4.38 -3.50
N GLN A 80 -1.93 5.48 -3.79
CA GLN A 80 -3.35 5.51 -4.09
C GLN A 80 -3.58 6.02 -5.52
N TRP A 81 -4.56 5.42 -6.20
CA TRP A 81 -5.08 5.88 -7.48
C TRP A 81 -6.57 6.17 -7.35
N LEU A 82 -6.98 7.36 -7.80
CA LEU A 82 -8.38 7.82 -7.74
C LEU A 82 -8.94 7.89 -9.17
N PRO A 83 -10.24 7.56 -9.39
CA PRO A 83 -10.89 7.87 -10.65
C PRO A 83 -10.72 9.36 -11.00
N PRO A 84 -10.46 9.73 -12.26
CA PRO A 84 -10.45 8.91 -13.48
C PRO A 84 -9.11 8.19 -13.79
N TYR A 85 -8.24 8.01 -12.79
CA TYR A 85 -6.96 7.28 -12.87
C TYR A 85 -5.94 7.92 -13.80
N THR A 86 -5.81 9.24 -13.71
CA THR A 86 -4.85 10.01 -14.52
C THR A 86 -3.54 10.27 -13.79
N ASN A 87 -3.53 10.17 -12.46
CA ASN A 87 -2.35 10.34 -11.61
C ASN A 87 -2.45 9.45 -10.37
N GLU A 88 -1.28 9.07 -9.86
CA GLU A 88 -1.04 8.49 -8.55
C GLU A 88 -0.90 9.57 -7.47
N SER A 89 -1.22 9.21 -6.23
CA SER A 89 -0.93 10.00 -5.03
C SER A 89 -0.25 9.14 -3.98
N GLU A 90 0.81 9.67 -3.39
CA GLU A 90 1.60 9.00 -2.35
C GLU A 90 1.38 9.77 -1.03
N PRO A 91 0.95 9.10 0.07
CA PRO A 91 0.70 9.76 1.36
C PRO A 91 1.99 10.08 2.13
N GLY A 92 3.16 9.81 1.54
CA GLY A 92 4.45 9.81 2.20
C GLY A 92 4.80 8.46 2.80
N LEU A 93 5.74 8.48 3.74
CA LEU A 93 6.30 7.30 4.39
C LEU A 93 6.24 7.47 5.91
N LEU A 94 6.30 6.34 6.63
CA LEU A 94 6.31 6.35 8.09
C LEU A 94 7.73 6.61 8.61
N GLY A 95 8.18 7.86 8.49
CA GLY A 95 9.53 8.29 8.88
C GLY A 95 10.48 8.41 7.69
N GLU A 96 11.52 9.23 7.87
CA GLU A 96 12.57 9.41 6.86
C GLU A 96 13.37 8.11 6.68
N GLY A 97 13.64 7.73 5.43
CA GLY A 97 14.48 6.56 5.12
C GLY A 97 13.76 5.20 5.17
N THR A 98 12.44 5.19 5.36
CA THR A 98 11.64 3.94 5.30
C THR A 98 11.14 3.64 3.89
N SER A 99 10.76 2.38 3.70
CA SER A 99 9.90 1.90 2.62
C SER A 99 8.53 1.56 3.20
N GLY A 100 7.49 1.47 2.37
CA GLY A 100 6.19 1.02 2.83
C GLY A 100 5.25 0.54 1.75
N THR A 101 4.20 -0.16 2.19
CA THR A 101 3.15 -0.70 1.33
C THR A 101 1.76 -0.23 1.75
N PHE A 102 0.80 -0.34 0.82
CA PHE A 102 -0.60 -0.51 1.18
C PHE A 102 -1.07 -1.89 0.76
N GLU A 103 -1.75 -2.57 1.69
CA GLU A 103 -2.30 -3.92 1.51
C GLU A 103 -3.83 -3.92 1.38
N ALA A 104 -4.52 -2.97 2.04
CA ALA A 104 -5.97 -2.89 2.03
C ALA A 104 -6.50 -1.46 2.17
N ILE A 105 -7.71 -1.23 1.64
CA ILE A 105 -8.50 -0.01 1.81
C ILE A 105 -9.89 -0.35 2.34
N SER A 106 -10.35 0.44 3.28
CA SER A 106 -11.69 0.33 3.85
C SER A 106 -12.74 0.51 2.75
N PRO A 107 -13.80 -0.32 2.72
CA PRO A 107 -14.78 -0.31 1.63
C PRO A 107 -15.41 1.05 1.33
N THR A 108 -15.55 1.92 2.34
CA THR A 108 -16.22 3.22 2.17
C THR A 108 -15.47 4.41 2.75
N THR A 109 -14.52 4.22 3.68
CA THR A 109 -13.98 5.34 4.49
C THR A 109 -12.64 5.92 4.01
N ASN A 110 -12.03 5.38 2.95
CA ASN A 110 -10.67 5.72 2.46
C ASN A 110 -9.52 5.35 3.40
N VAL A 111 -9.82 4.78 4.56
CA VAL A 111 -8.80 4.36 5.50
C VAL A 111 -8.03 3.21 4.89
N SER A 112 -6.70 3.33 4.81
CA SER A 112 -5.85 2.32 4.17
C SER A 112 -4.80 1.83 5.16
N VAL A 113 -4.35 0.60 5.01
CA VAL A 113 -3.36 -0.01 5.90
C VAL A 113 -2.29 -0.73 5.12
N GLY A 114 -1.14 -0.92 5.75
CA GLY A 114 -0.07 -1.75 5.23
C GLY A 114 1.08 -1.84 6.22
N THR A 115 2.29 -1.94 5.70
CA THR A 115 3.48 -2.13 6.50
C THR A 115 4.56 -1.15 6.07
N ALA A 116 5.22 -0.51 7.03
CA ALA A 116 6.48 0.17 6.81
C ALA A 116 7.65 -0.76 7.17
N SER A 117 8.72 -0.68 6.40
CA SER A 117 9.96 -1.42 6.59
C SER A 117 11.14 -0.48 6.36
N ASP A 118 12.34 -0.91 6.69
CA ASP A 118 13.54 -0.18 6.25
C ASP A 118 13.70 -0.24 4.73
N SER A 119 14.29 0.81 4.17
CA SER A 119 14.77 0.78 2.78
C SER A 119 16.20 0.24 2.75
N HIS A 120 16.46 -0.75 1.89
CA HIS A 120 17.79 -1.33 1.71
C HIS A 120 18.81 -0.38 1.03
N MET A 121 18.38 0.72 0.40
CA MET A 121 19.23 1.60 -0.43
C MET A 121 19.56 2.97 0.18
N VAL A 122 18.61 3.64 0.83
CA VAL A 122 18.93 4.78 1.73
C VAL A 122 19.51 4.31 3.08
N GLY A 123 19.69 3.00 3.21
CA GLY A 123 20.48 2.30 4.20
C GLY A 123 19.60 1.61 5.23
N PRO A 124 20.02 0.44 5.76
CA PRO A 124 19.68 0.19 7.15
C PRO A 124 20.39 1.26 7.98
N PHE A 125 19.67 1.92 8.88
CA PHE A 125 20.27 2.21 10.19
C PHE A 125 20.91 0.89 10.64
N PRO A 126 22.15 0.85 11.16
CA PRO A 126 22.96 -0.37 11.29
C PRO A 126 22.11 -1.60 11.66
N PRO A 127 22.32 -2.81 11.11
CA PRO A 127 21.37 -3.94 11.13
C PRO A 127 20.80 -4.37 12.50
N GLU A 128 21.36 -3.84 13.59
CA GLU A 128 20.96 -3.96 14.99
C GLU A 128 20.09 -2.78 15.50
N THR A 129 19.77 -1.83 14.63
CA THR A 129 18.98 -0.59 14.84
C THR A 129 17.95 -0.34 13.73
N ALA A 130 17.93 -1.21 12.70
CA ALA A 130 16.88 -1.26 11.71
C ALA A 130 15.54 -1.50 12.43
N PRO A 131 14.60 -0.54 12.46
CA PRO A 131 13.35 -0.75 13.15
C PRO A 131 12.65 -1.99 12.58
N PRO A 132 12.12 -2.86 13.44
CA PRO A 132 11.33 -3.98 12.98
C PRO A 132 10.14 -3.46 12.18
N GLU A 133 9.62 -4.24 11.24
CA GLU A 133 8.47 -3.85 10.41
C GLU A 133 7.35 -3.24 11.27
N GLN A 134 6.73 -2.18 10.78
CA GLN A 134 5.75 -1.39 11.51
C GLN A 134 4.42 -1.41 10.78
N ALA A 135 3.39 -1.92 11.44
CA ALA A 135 2.03 -1.83 10.94
C ALA A 135 1.65 -0.34 10.87
N GLN A 136 1.12 0.08 9.73
CA GLN A 136 0.76 1.47 9.47
C GLN A 136 -0.69 1.61 9.03
N ILE A 137 -1.26 2.78 9.31
CA ILE A 137 -2.61 3.18 8.91
C ILE A 137 -2.59 4.60 8.34
N TRP A 138 -3.32 4.81 7.25
CA TRP A 138 -3.54 6.11 6.65
C TRP A 138 -5.00 6.50 6.78
N PRO A 139 -5.32 7.69 7.32
CA PRO A 139 -6.71 8.15 7.44
C PRO A 139 -7.40 8.49 6.09
N GLY A 140 -6.68 8.41 4.97
CA GLY A 140 -7.16 8.84 3.65
C GLY A 140 -6.79 10.28 3.30
N THR A 141 -6.23 11.03 4.25
CA THR A 141 -5.62 12.36 4.10
C THR A 141 -4.61 12.58 5.21
N GLY A 142 -3.62 13.44 5.00
CA GLY A 142 -2.59 13.72 6.01
C GLY A 142 -1.55 12.61 6.09
N PRO A 143 -0.76 12.55 7.19
CA PRO A 143 0.36 11.63 7.31
C PRO A 143 -0.09 10.18 7.56
N LEU A 144 0.81 9.24 7.25
CA LEU A 144 0.76 7.87 7.76
C LEU A 144 0.99 7.85 9.27
N LEU A 145 0.31 6.92 9.95
CA LEU A 145 0.41 6.73 11.39
C LEU A 145 0.83 5.29 11.70
N ALA A 146 1.60 5.10 12.76
CA ALA A 146 1.99 3.79 13.28
C ALA A 146 0.84 3.18 14.11
N LEU A 147 0.60 1.88 13.95
CA LEU A 147 -0.25 1.11 14.87
C LEU A 147 0.60 0.57 16.05
N PRO A 148 0.03 0.46 17.27
CA PRO A 148 0.78 -0.05 18.41
C PRO A 148 1.31 -1.47 18.21
N ARG A 149 2.51 -1.74 18.71
CA ARG A 149 3.11 -3.08 18.75
C ARG A 149 2.68 -3.84 20.01
N LEU A 150 2.81 -5.17 20.00
CA LEU A 150 2.70 -5.98 21.21
C LEU A 150 3.98 -5.93 22.07
N SER A 151 5.12 -5.70 21.44
CA SER A 151 6.44 -5.55 22.07
C SER A 151 7.18 -4.40 21.37
N PRO A 152 7.93 -3.53 22.09
CA PRO A 152 8.67 -2.43 21.48
C PRO A 152 9.58 -2.84 20.32
N GLU A 153 10.27 -3.97 20.47
CA GLU A 153 11.19 -4.54 19.46
C GLU A 153 10.50 -5.56 18.53
N GLY A 154 9.19 -5.75 18.66
CA GLY A 154 8.45 -6.76 17.92
C GLY A 154 7.95 -6.24 16.58
N ALA A 155 8.24 -6.94 15.48
CA ALA A 155 7.68 -6.66 14.15
C ALA A 155 6.14 -6.67 14.17
N SER A 156 5.53 -5.82 13.35
CA SER A 156 4.08 -5.72 13.19
C SER A 156 3.74 -5.40 11.74
N GLN A 157 2.65 -5.98 11.24
CA GLN A 157 2.18 -5.80 9.87
C GLN A 157 0.65 -5.69 9.86
N ALA A 158 0.09 -4.87 8.98
CA ALA A 158 -1.36 -4.76 8.79
C ALA A 158 -1.77 -5.20 7.38
N TYR A 159 -2.84 -6.00 7.27
CA TYR A 159 -3.24 -6.61 6.00
C TYR A 159 -4.69 -6.32 5.61
N ALA A 160 -5.55 -5.95 6.56
CA ALA A 160 -6.97 -5.75 6.30
C ALA A 160 -7.53 -4.63 7.18
N VAL A 161 -8.51 -3.89 6.66
CA VAL A 161 -9.19 -2.82 7.40
C VAL A 161 -10.68 -2.77 7.07
N SER A 162 -11.51 -2.54 8.09
CA SER A 162 -12.96 -2.39 7.97
C SER A 162 -13.41 -0.92 8.07
N ASP A 163 -14.66 -0.67 7.68
CA ASP A 163 -15.30 0.65 7.80
C ASP A 163 -15.37 1.16 9.25
N ASP A 164 -15.50 0.26 10.24
CA ASP A 164 -15.50 0.58 11.67
C ASP A 164 -14.08 0.66 12.28
N GLN A 165 -13.05 0.77 11.43
CA GLN A 165 -11.65 0.97 11.81
C GLN A 165 -11.08 -0.16 12.67
N ARG A 166 -11.47 -1.41 12.37
CA ARG A 166 -10.76 -2.59 12.86
C ARG A 166 -9.71 -2.95 11.82
N VAL A 167 -8.48 -3.12 12.29
CA VAL A 167 -7.36 -3.51 11.43
C VAL A 167 -6.89 -4.89 11.83
N GLY A 168 -6.88 -5.81 10.88
CA GLY A 168 -6.34 -7.16 11.04
C GLY A 168 -4.88 -7.22 10.60
N GLY A 169 -4.06 -7.91 11.37
CA GLY A 169 -2.63 -7.99 11.10
C GLY A 169 -1.90 -9.04 11.93
N SER A 170 -0.58 -8.91 11.96
CA SER A 170 0.29 -9.67 12.85
C SER A 170 1.16 -8.73 13.69
N ALA A 171 1.51 -9.15 14.90
CA ALA A 171 2.48 -8.47 15.74
C ALA A 171 3.24 -9.47 16.61
N ALA A 172 4.55 -9.30 16.75
CA ALA A 172 5.39 -10.15 17.57
C ALA A 172 5.26 -9.80 19.06
N ASP A 173 5.05 -10.83 19.90
CA ASP A 173 5.07 -10.68 21.36
C ASP A 173 6.50 -10.53 21.91
N ALA A 174 6.63 -10.42 23.23
CA ALA A 174 7.93 -10.27 23.90
C ALA A 174 8.88 -11.48 23.73
N ALA A 175 8.36 -12.63 23.27
CA ALA A 175 9.16 -13.81 22.93
C ALA A 175 9.49 -13.87 21.43
N SER A 176 9.31 -12.76 20.71
CA SER A 176 9.47 -12.65 19.26
C SER A 176 8.58 -13.61 18.47
N THR A 177 7.45 -14.03 19.04
CA THR A 177 6.49 -14.93 18.38
C THR A 177 5.40 -14.10 17.70
N PRO A 178 5.22 -14.19 16.37
CA PRO A 178 4.13 -13.52 15.67
C PRO A 178 2.76 -14.00 16.17
N ARG A 179 1.89 -13.05 16.52
CA ARG A 179 0.49 -13.28 16.90
C ARG A 179 -0.42 -12.62 15.89
N ALA A 180 -1.52 -13.28 15.54
CA ALA A 180 -2.61 -12.60 14.86
C ALA A 180 -3.22 -11.56 15.82
N VAL A 181 -3.38 -10.33 15.34
CA VAL A 181 -3.91 -9.22 16.13
C VAL A 181 -5.02 -8.51 15.40
N VAL A 182 -5.90 -7.88 16.17
CA VAL A 182 -6.88 -6.92 15.67
C VAL A 182 -6.76 -5.64 16.49
N TRP A 183 -6.31 -4.56 15.85
CA TRP A 183 -6.39 -3.23 16.44
C TRP A 183 -7.83 -2.74 16.32
N THR A 184 -8.47 -2.52 17.46
CA THR A 184 -9.83 -1.99 17.54
C THR A 184 -9.77 -0.47 17.69
N CYS A 185 -10.63 0.27 16.98
CA CYS A 185 -10.53 1.74 16.92
C CYS A 185 -9.14 2.21 16.49
N ALA A 186 -8.59 1.61 15.43
CA ALA A 186 -7.19 1.71 15.05
C ALA A 186 -6.69 3.16 14.92
N LEU A 187 -7.46 4.06 14.31
CA LEU A 187 -7.06 5.48 14.17
C LEU A 187 -6.93 6.23 15.50
N ARG A 188 -7.63 5.79 16.56
CA ARG A 188 -7.48 6.40 17.91
C ARG A 188 -6.25 5.87 18.63
N GLN A 189 -5.82 4.66 18.30
CA GLN A 189 -4.63 4.03 18.87
C GLN A 189 -3.37 4.43 18.11
N ALA A 190 -3.52 4.82 16.85
CA ALA A 190 -2.42 5.18 15.99
C ALA A 190 -1.73 6.47 16.44
N TYR A 191 -0.42 6.55 16.21
CA TYR A 191 0.40 7.68 16.61
C TYR A 191 1.39 8.05 15.50
N GLN A 192 1.86 9.29 15.52
CA GLN A 192 3.00 9.69 14.71
C GLN A 192 4.28 9.28 15.48
N PRO A 193 5.14 8.44 14.90
CA PRO A 193 6.37 7.99 15.55
C PRO A 193 7.40 9.10 15.71
#